data_AF-A0A8K0HMM4-F1
#
_entry.id   AF-A0A8K0HMM4-F1
#
_cell.length_a   1.000
_cell.length_b   1.000
_cell.length_c   1.000
_cell.angle_alpha   90.00
_cell.angle_beta   90.00
_cell.angle_gamma   90.00
#
_symmetry.space_group_name_H-M   'P 1'
#
loop_
_entity.id
_entity.type
_entity.pdbx_description
1 polymer ?
#
loop_
_entity_poly.entity_id
_entity_poly.type
_entity_poly.pdbx_seq_one_letter_code
_entity_poly.pdbx_strand_id
1 'polypeptide(L)' 'MYRDGVSESQFNQVLNMELDQVIEACKFLDENWSPKFVVIVAQKNHHTKFFKSGSPDNVPPGRLLYVH' A
#
# COMPACT_ATOMS: atom_id res chain seq x y z
N MET A 1 -5.35 -0.14 -6.31
CA MET A 1 -5.55 1.01 -5.40
C MET A 1 -4.24 1.32 -4.70
N TYR A 2 -3.74 2.56 -4.79
CA TYR A 2 -2.66 3.05 -3.93
C TYR A 2 -3.27 3.80 -2.75
N ARG A 3 -3.01 3.34 -1.53
CA ARG A 3 -3.60 3.89 -0.32
C ARG A 3 -2.51 4.50 0.57
N ASP A 4 -2.52 5.83 0.69
CA ASP A 4 -1.56 6.59 1.51
C ASP A 4 -2.14 6.94 2.89
N GLY A 5 -1.29 7.19 3.88
CA GLY A 5 -1.69 7.74 5.18
C GLY A 5 -2.42 6.75 6.10
N VAL A 6 -2.15 5.45 5.95
CA VAL A 6 -2.74 4.38 6.78
C VAL A 6 -1.67 3.82 7.70
N SER A 7 -1.99 3.68 8.98
CA SER A 7 -1.13 2.98 9.95
C SER A 7 -1.30 1.46 9.84
N GLU A 8 -0.31 0.70 10.30
CA GLU A 8 -0.34 -0.77 10.22
C GLU A 8 -1.61 -1.38 10.86
N SER A 9 -2.09 -0.82 11.98
CA SER A 9 -3.30 -1.30 12.66
C SER A 9 -4.58 -1.16 11.83
N GLN A 10 -4.56 -0.31 10.79
CA GLN A 10 -5.69 -0.04 9.91
C GLN A 10 -5.63 -0.84 8.59
N PHE A 11 -4.61 -1.67 8.37
CA PHE A 11 -4.49 -2.44 7.13
C PHE A 11 -5.71 -3.34 6.90
N ASN A 12 -6.21 -4.00 7.95
CA ASN A 12 -7.43 -4.81 7.86
C ASN A 12 -8.67 -3.99 7.52
N GLN A 13 -8.74 -2.72 7.96
CA GLN A 13 -9.83 -1.83 7.60
C GLN A 13 -9.78 -1.47 6.11
N VAL A 14 -8.60 -1.19 5.55
CA VAL A 14 -8.45 -0.95 4.10
C VAL A 14 -8.84 -2.20 3.31
N LEU A 15 -8.36 -3.37 3.72
CA LEU A 15 -8.60 -4.62 3.00
C LEU A 15 -10.04 -5.09 3.09
N ASN A 16 -10.70 -4.96 4.24
CA ASN A 16 -12.05 -5.54 4.44
C ASN A 16 -13.18 -4.53 4.27
N MET A 17 -12.90 -3.22 4.27
CA MET A 17 -13.97 -2.22 4.12
C MET A 17 -13.78 -1.40 2.84
N GLU A 18 -12.59 -0.86 2.59
CA GLU A 18 -12.40 -0.05 1.37
C GLU A 18 -12.43 -0.92 0.11
N LEU A 19 -11.76 -2.08 0.11
CA LEU A 19 -11.77 -2.98 -1.05
C LEU A 19 -13.17 -3.55 -1.33
N ASP A 20 -13.91 -3.93 -0.29
CA ASP A 20 -15.28 -4.45 -0.43
C ASP A 20 -16.20 -3.41 -1.07
N GLN A 21 -16.12 -2.15 -0.64
CA GLN A 21 -16.88 -1.05 -1.25
C GLN A 21 -16.51 -0.82 -2.71
N VAL A 22 -15.23 -0.97 -3.07
CA VAL A 22 -14.80 -0.90 -4.48
C VAL A 22 -15.35 -2.06 -5.30
N ILE A 23 -15.37 -3.27 -4.75
CA ILE A 23 -15.97 -4.46 -5.39
C ILE A 23 -17.47 -4.26 -5.60
N GLU A 24 -18.19 -3.75 -4.58
CA GLU A 24 -19.61 -3.44 -4.68
C GLU A 24 -19.88 -2.39 -5.75
N ALA A 25 -19.06 -1.34 -5.84
CA ALA A 25 -19.18 -0.33 -6.89
C ALA A 25 -18.97 -0.93 -8.30
N CYS A 26 -18.03 -1.86 -8.47
CA CYS A 26 -17.85 -2.58 -9.74
C CYS A 26 -19.10 -3.39 -10.10
N LYS A 27 -19.64 -4.16 -9.16
CA LYS A 27 -20.85 -4.98 -9.38
C LYS A 27 -22.10 -4.14 -9.64
N PHE A 28 -22.20 -2.97 -9.03
CA PHE A 28 -23.29 -2.02 -9.27
C PHE A 28 -23.28 -1.51 -10.72
N LEU A 29 -22.10 -1.33 -11.31
CA LEU A 29 -21.96 -0.91 -12.71
C LEU A 29 -22.25 -2.04 -13.70
N ASP A 30 -21.76 -3.24 -13.41
CA ASP A 30 -22.05 -4.47 -14.16
C ASP A 30 -21.87 -5.68 -13.24
N GLU A 31 -22.93 -6.46 -13.04
CA GLU A 31 -22.94 -7.62 -12.15
C GLU A 31 -21.92 -8.69 -12.58
N ASN A 32 -21.59 -8.76 -13.87
CA ASN A 32 -20.60 -9.71 -14.40
C ASN A 32 -19.17 -9.14 -14.38
N TRP A 33 -19.00 -7.86 -14.06
CA TRP A 33 -17.67 -7.25 -14.03
C TRP A 33 -16.93 -7.59 -12.74
N SER A 34 -15.98 -8.52 -12.88
CA SER A 34 -15.11 -8.99 -11.78
C SER A 34 -13.63 -8.73 -12.10
N PRO A 35 -13.15 -7.47 -11.97
CA PRO A 35 -11.75 -7.15 -12.23
C PRO A 35 -10.85 -7.70 -11.12
N LYS A 36 -9.56 -7.90 -11.45
CA LYS A 36 -8.55 -8.23 -10.44
C LYS A 36 -8.12 -6.95 -9.71
N PHE A 37 -8.01 -7.03 -8.39
CA PHE A 37 -7.57 -5.93 -7.56
C PHE A 37 -6.16 -6.15 -7.03
N VAL A 38 -5.39 -5.07 -6.97
CA VAL A 38 -4.14 -4.99 -6.21
C VAL A 38 -4.24 -3.78 -5.30
N VAL A 39 -4.08 -4.00 -4.00
CA VAL A 39 -4.05 -2.95 -2.98
C VAL A 39 -2.61 -2.76 -2.55
N ILE A 40 -2.10 -1.53 -2.70
CA ILE A 40 -0.75 -1.15 -2.30
C ILE A 40 -0.90 -0.09 -1.22
N VAL A 41 -0.50 -0.40 0.01
CA VAL A 41 -0.51 0.56 1.11
C VAL A 41 0.87 1.22 1.21
N ALA A 42 0.90 2.54 1.14
CA ALA A 42 2.11 3.33 1.26
C ALA A 42 2.15 4.01 2.63
N GLN A 43 3.19 3.74 3.42
CA GLN A 43 3.42 4.37 4.72
C GLN A 43 4.66 5.26 4.64
N LYS A 44 4.47 6.58 4.62
CA LYS A 44 5.57 7.57 4.58
C LYS A 44 6.06 7.97 5.97
N ASN A 45 5.20 7.85 6.97
CA ASN A 45 5.48 8.22 8.36
C ASN A 45 5.74 6.94 9.17
N HIS A 46 6.96 6.44 9.07
CA HIS A 46 7.44 5.28 9.82
C HIS A 46 8.81 5.56 10.45
N HIS A 47 9.18 4.76 11.45
CA HIS A 47 10.47 4.92 12.14
C HIS A 47 11.65 4.23 11.43
N THR A 48 11.43 3.57 10.29
CA THR A 48 12.47 2.94 9.48
C THR A 48 13.35 3.97 8.77
N LYS A 49 14.68 3.86 8.90
CA LYS A 49 15.66 4.75 8.26
C LYS A 49 16.70 3.92 7.48
N PHE A 50 17.15 4.45 6.34
CA PHE A 50 18.17 3.82 5.49
C PHE A 50 19.34 4.77 5.26
N PHE A 51 20.56 4.26 5.39
CA PHE A 51 21.80 5.02 5.20
C PHE A 51 22.75 4.28 4.25
N LYS A 52 23.72 4.99 3.67
CA LYS A 52 24.84 4.36 2.96
C LYS A 52 25.74 3.61 3.95
N SER A 53 26.30 2.47 3.55
CA SER A 53 27.19 1.72 4.45
C SER A 53 28.41 2.57 4.82
N GLY A 54 28.68 2.72 6.12
CA GLY A 54 29.79 3.53 6.63
C GLY A 54 29.63 5.05 6.47
N SER A 55 28.45 5.57 6.12
CA SER A 55 28.20 7.01 5.95
C SER A 55 26.82 7.42 6.52
N PRO A 56 26.68 8.63 7.11
CA PRO A 56 25.38 9.17 7.54
C PRO A 56 24.51 9.65 6.36
N ASP A 57 25.00 9.58 5.13
CA ASP A 57 24.27 10.05 3.96
C ASP A 57 23.05 9.19 3.63
N ASN A 58 22.04 9.86 3.08
CA ASN A 58 20.87 9.20 2.51
C ASN A 58 21.26 8.29 1.33
N VAL A 59 20.46 7.24 1.17
CA VAL A 59 20.54 6.33 0.02
C VAL A 59 20.11 7.06 -1.28
N PRO A 60 20.66 6.70 -2.46
CA PRO A 60 20.21 7.28 -3.71
C PRO A 60 18.74 6.94 -4.01
N PRO A 61 18.04 7.77 -4.80
CA PRO A 61 16.67 7.49 -5.22
C PRO A 61 16.60 6.17 -6.01
N GLY A 62 15.46 5.50 -5.94
CA GLY A 62 15.25 4.20 -6.63
C GLY A 62 15.78 2.98 -5.87
N ARG A 63 16.31 3.14 -4.64
CA ARG A 63 16.65 1.99 -3.79
C ARG A 63 15.38 1.25 -3.37
N LEU A 64 15.33 -0.04 -3.69
CA LEU A 64 14.30 -0.98 -3.24
C LEU A 64 14.91 -1.94 -2.21
N LEU A 65 14.20 -2.15 -1.10
CA LEU A 65 14.53 -3.19 -0.13
C LEU A 65 13.36 -4.16 -0.08
N TYR A 66 13.64 -5.42 -0.34
CA TYR A 66 12.71 -6.52 -0.16
C TYR A 66 13.33 -7.48 0.85
N VAL A 67 12.61 -7.76 1.93
CA VAL A 67 13.00 -8.72 2.97
C VAL A 67 11.96 -9.83 2.93
N HIS A 68 12.43 -11.08 2.83
CA HIS A 68 11.58 -12.27 2.82
C HIS A 68 11.00 -12.56 4.21
#